data_AF-A0A3B3ZIZ6-F1
#
_entry.id   AF-A0A3B3ZIZ6-F1
#
_cell.length_a   1.000
_cell.length_b   1.000
_cell.length_c   1.000
_cell.angle_alpha   90.00
_cell.angle_beta   90.00
_cell.angle_gamma   90.00
#
_symmetry.space_group_name_H-M   'P 1'
#
loop_
_entity.id
_entity.type
_entity.pdbx_description
1 polymer ?
#
loop_
_entity_poly.entity_id
_entity_poly.type
_entity_poly.pdbx_seq_one_letter_code
_entity_poly.pdbx_strand_id
1 'polypeptide(L)' 'MPAGVSWPRYMRMFVASVLSMFAGAQVVHQYYLPDLSVPEIPPKPGELRTELRGYKLREEARAALEKIKNEQKLD' A
#
# COMPACT_ATOMS: atom_id res chain seq x y z
N MET A 1 15.35 19.31 25.18
CA MET A 1 13.94 18.90 25.19
C MET A 1 13.08 20.14 25.21
N PRO A 2 11.88 20.14 24.58
CA PRO A 2 10.91 21.20 24.87
C PRO A 2 10.71 21.30 26.39
N ALA A 3 10.68 22.52 26.92
CA ALA A 3 10.68 22.75 28.36
C ALA A 3 9.47 22.04 29.02
N GLY A 4 9.72 21.24 30.07
CA GLY A 4 8.68 20.55 30.83
C GLY A 4 8.40 19.09 30.45
N VAL A 5 9.11 18.52 29.46
CA VAL A 5 8.91 17.12 29.04
C VAL A 5 10.16 16.28 29.33
N SER A 6 10.01 15.05 29.83
CA SER A 6 11.13 14.12 30.09
C SER A 6 11.56 13.36 28.83
N TRP A 7 12.85 13.03 28.71
CA TRP A 7 13.48 12.50 27.47
C TRP A 7 12.78 11.25 26.93
N PRO A 8 12.45 10.27 27.79
CA PRO A 8 11.70 9.10 27.36
C PRO A 8 10.31 9.45 26.79
N ARG A 9 9.63 10.47 27.35
CA ARG A 9 8.30 10.88 26.89
C ARG A 9 8.34 11.52 25.50
N TYR A 10 9.33 12.36 25.24
CA TYR A 10 9.52 12.93 23.91
C TYR A 10 9.86 11.85 22.88
N MET A 11 10.76 10.92 23.21
CA MET A 11 11.13 9.85 22.28
C MET A 11 9.96 8.94 21.93
N ARG A 12 9.09 8.61 22.90
CA ARG A 12 7.87 7.85 22.62
C ARG A 12 6.97 8.55 21.61
N MET A 13 6.75 9.86 21.79
CA MET A 13 5.96 10.66 20.86
C MET A 13 6.59 10.76 19.48
N PHE A 14 7.90 11.02 19.43
CA PHE A 14 8.66 11.08 18.18
C PHE A 14 8.58 9.75 17.40
N VAL A 15 8.88 8.63 18.06
CA VAL A 15 8.80 7.30 17.43
C VAL A 15 7.37 6.99 16.98
N ALA A 16 6.36 7.29 17.79
CA ALA A 16 4.96 7.10 17.41
C ALA A 16 4.57 7.90 16.15
N SER A 17 5.02 9.16 16.04
CA SER A 17 4.76 9.97 14.85
C SER A 17 5.42 9.41 13.58
N VAL A 18 6.68 8.99 13.67
CA VAL A 18 7.42 8.37 12.56
C VAL A 18 6.76 7.05 12.14
N LEU A 19 6.38 6.20 13.09
CA LEU A 19 5.69 4.95 12.80
C LEU A 19 4.32 5.18 12.15
N SER A 20 3.57 6.18 12.62
CA SER A 20 2.28 6.56 12.03
C SER A 20 2.46 7.03 10.58
N MET A 21 3.51 7.81 10.29
CA MET A 21 3.84 8.25 8.93
C MET A 21 4.15 7.06 8.02
N PHE A 22 4.98 6.10 8.46
CA PHE A 22 5.29 4.91 7.67
C PHE A 22 4.08 4.01 7.46
N ALA A 23 3.24 3.82 8.49
CA ALA A 23 2.00 3.06 8.36
C ALA A 23 1.07 3.70 7.32
N GLY A 24 0.91 5.03 7.36
CA GLY A 24 0.11 5.77 6.38
C GLY A 24 0.64 5.61 4.95
N ALA A 25 1.95 5.78 4.76
CA ALA A 25 2.57 5.60 3.44
C ALA A 25 2.36 4.17 2.90
N GLN A 26 2.55 3.16 3.74
CA GLN A 26 2.36 1.77 3.35
C GLN A 26 0.90 1.46 2.97
N VAL A 27 -0.08 2.02 3.68
CA VAL A 27 -1.50 1.83 3.35
C VAL A 27 -1.80 2.35 1.94
N VAL A 28 -1.27 3.51 1.55
CA VAL A 28 -1.46 4.05 0.19
C VAL A 28 -0.86 3.13 -0.87
N HIS A 29 0.35 2.60 -0.63
CA HIS A 29 1.00 1.64 -1.52
C HIS A 29 0.20 0.33 -1.63
N GLN A 30 -0.36 -0.19 -0.53
CA GLN A 30 -1.18 -1.40 -0.54
C GLN A 30 -2.56 -1.17 -1.18
N TYR A 31 -3.13 0.02 -1.01
CA TYR A 31 -4.47 0.34 -1.50
C TYR A 31 -4.48 0.61 -3.00
N TYR A 32 -3.55 1.43 -3.50
CA TYR A 32 -3.50 1.80 -4.92
C TYR A 32 -2.60 0.91 -5.76
N LEU A 33 -1.67 0.19 -5.11
CA LEU A 33 -0.68 -0.68 -5.74
C LEU A 33 -0.04 -0.03 -6.98
N PRO A 34 0.58 1.15 -6.81
CA PRO A 34 1.11 1.91 -7.93
C PRO A 34 2.18 1.09 -8.66
N ASP A 35 2.17 1.18 -9.99
CA ASP A 35 3.24 0.61 -10.79
C ASP A 35 4.52 1.41 -10.55
N LEU A 36 5.51 0.77 -9.92
CA LEU A 36 6.82 1.36 -9.61
C LEU A 36 7.85 1.09 -10.72
N SER A 37 7.46 0.41 -11.80
CA SER A 37 8.35 0.21 -12.94
C SER A 37 8.57 1.53 -13.67
N VAL A 38 9.84 1.93 -13.78
CA VAL A 38 10.25 3.08 -14.57
C VAL A 38 10.70 2.55 -15.93
N PRO A 39 9.99 2.87 -17.04
CA PRO A 39 10.46 2.48 -18.36
C PRO A 39 11.73 3.27 -18.71
N GLU A 40 12.71 2.63 -19.35
CA GLU A 40 13.96 3.28 -19.79
C GLU A 40 13.68 4.44 -20.77
N ILE A 41 12.63 4.31 -21.58
CA ILE A 41 12.17 5.34 -22.51
C ILE A 41 10.92 5.99 -21.90
N PRO A 42 10.94 7.30 -21.62
CA PRO A 42 9.77 7.98 -21.08
C PRO A 42 8.62 7.91 -22.10
N PRO A 43 7.38 7.62 -21.66
CA PRO A 43 6.23 7.60 -22.53
C PRO A 43 5.99 9.00 -23.11
N LYS A 44 5.40 9.06 -24.31
CA LYS A 44 5.06 10.35 -24.92
C LYS A 44 4.05 11.09 -24.04
N PRO A 45 4.07 12.44 -24.04
CA PRO A 45 3.09 13.24 -23.30
C PRO A 45 1.66 12.80 -23.66
N GLY A 46 0.89 12.36 -22.66
CA GLY A 46 -0.49 11.87 -22.84
C GLY A 46 -0.66 10.35 -22.95
N GLU A 47 0.42 9.56 -23.06
CA GLU A 47 0.34 8.08 -23.12
C GLU A 47 0.58 7.41 -21.76
N LEU A 48 0.73 8.19 -20.69
CA LEU A 48 0.91 7.69 -19.33
C LEU A 48 -0.32 6.88 -18.88
N ARG A 49 -0.19 5.56 -18.82
CA ARG A 49 -1.22 4.66 -18.30
C ARG A 49 -1.12 4.58 -16.78
N THR A 50 -1.90 5.39 -16.09
CA THR A 50 -2.07 5.29 -14.63
C THR A 50 -3.23 4.36 -14.31
N GLU A 51 -3.07 3.05 -14.54
CA GLU A 51 -4.09 2.08 -14.14
C GLU A 51 -4.07 1.86 -12.62
N LEU A 52 -5.25 1.81 -11.98
CA LEU A 52 -5.39 1.46 -10.56
C LEU A 52 -5.27 -0.06 -10.38
N ARG A 53 -4.06 -0.60 -10.58
CA ARG A 53 -3.76 -2.04 -10.51
C ARG A 53 -4.29 -2.70 -9.23
N GLY A 54 -4.34 -1.99 -8.12
CA GLY A 54 -4.88 -2.49 -6.85
C GLY A 54 -6.32 -3.02 -6.93
N TYR A 55 -7.19 -2.41 -7.75
CA TYR A 55 -8.58 -2.90 -7.89
C TYR A 55 -8.64 -4.18 -8.73
N LYS A 56 -7.91 -4.25 -9.85
CA LYS A 56 -7.86 -5.43 -10.72
C LYS A 56 -7.35 -6.66 -9.96
N LEU A 57 -6.24 -6.52 -9.23
CA LEU A 57 -5.67 -7.60 -8.41
C LEU A 57 -6.63 -8.10 -7.33
N ARG A 58 -7.43 -7.20 -6.72
CA ARG A 58 -8.46 -7.59 -5.75
C ARG A 58 -9.60 -8.39 -6.38
N GLU A 59 -10.03 -8.03 -7.59
CA GLU A 59 -11.05 -8.78 -8.32
C GLU A 59 -10.54 -10.17 -8.70
N GLU A 60 -9.32 -10.26 -9.24
CA GLU A 60 -8.68 -11.53 -9.57
C GLU A 60 -8.52 -12.45 -8.35
N ALA A 61 -8.08 -11.89 -7.21
CA ALA A 61 -7.94 -12.65 -5.96
C ALA A 61 -9.29 -13.17 -5.44
N ARG A 62 -10.36 -12.38 -5.55
CA ARG A 62 -11.72 -12.81 -5.18
C ARG A 62 -12.21 -13.94 -6.08
N ALA A 63 -12.04 -13.81 -7.39
CA ALA A 63 -12.42 -14.85 -8.34
C ALA A 63 -11.65 -16.15 -8.11
N ALA A 64 -10.35 -16.08 -7.77
CA ALA A 64 -9.56 -17.26 -7.41
C ALA A 64 -10.05 -17.93 -6.11
N LEU A 65 -10.39 -17.15 -5.09
CA LEU A 65 -10.96 -17.65 -3.84
C LEU A 65 -12.31 -18.36 -4.05
N GLU A 66 -13.16 -17.81 -4.91
CA GLU A 66 -14.45 -18.43 -5.25
C GLU A 66 -14.27 -19.77 -5.98
N LYS A 67 -13.29 -19.86 -6.88
CA LYS A 67 -12.94 -21.12 -7.55
C LYS A 67 -12.50 -22.19 -6.54
N ILE A 68 -11.55 -21.85 -5.65
CA ILE A 68 -11.06 -22.77 -4.62
C ILE A 68 -12.19 -23.24 -3.70
N LYS A 69 -13.09 -22.33 -3.31
CA LYS A 69 -14.24 -22.66 -2.46
C LYS A 69 -15.25 -23.57 -3.17
N ASN A 70 -15.43 -23.41 -4.47
CA ASN A 70 -16.29 -24.30 -5.25
C ASN A 70 -15.67 -25.68 -5.44
N GLU A 71 -14.35 -25.76 -5.69
CA GLU A 71 -13.60 -27.02 -5.75
C GLU A 71 -13.68 -27.78 -4.40
N GLN A 72 -13.44 -27.11 -3.27
CA GLN A 72 -13.58 -27.71 -1.93
C GLN A 72 -15.00 -28.15 -1.55
N LYS A 73 -16.03 -27.65 -2.24
CA LYS A 73 -17.43 -28.06 -2.01
C LYS A 73 -17.88 -29.21 -2.91
N LEU A 74 -17.09 -29.50 -3.94
CA LEU A 74 -17.35 -30.58 -4.90
C LEU A 74 -16.70 -31.91 -4.47
N ASP A 75 -15.75 -31.84 -3.53
CA ASP A 75 -15.17 -32.99 -2.78
C ASP A 75 -16.01 -33.34 -1.54
#